data_AF-A0A9Y2YAE2-F1
#
_entry.id   AF-A0A9Y2YAE2-F1
#
_cell.length_a   1.000
_cell.length_b   1.000
_cell.length_c   1.000
_cell.angle_alpha   90.00
_cell.angle_beta   90.00
_cell.angle_gamma   90.00
#
_symmetry.space_group_name_H-M   'P 1'
#
loop_
_entity.id
_entity.type
_entity.pdbx_description
1 polymer ?
#
loop_
_entity_poly.entity_id
_entity_poly.type
_entity_poly.pdbx_seq_one_letter_code
_entity_poly.pdbx_strand_id
1 'polypeptide(L)'
;ESIESITDNYLFSTSPSQFEKVRDERPHADKLDWSSDSCSWAPDKPVGFDFDPACHRHDFGYRNYKKQSRFDDTSKKRIDDNFYSDLKGICHGNGSCNALAWTYYQAVRKFGS
;
A
#
# COMPACT_ATOMS: atom_id res chain seq x y z
N GLU A 1 -8.98 8.24 19.78
CA GLU A 1 -8.81 8.13 18.32
C GLU A 1 -9.80 7.12 17.78
N SER A 2 -10.30 7.28 16.55
CA SER A 2 -11.16 6.29 15.89
C SER A 2 -10.31 5.27 15.11
N ILE A 3 -10.90 4.14 14.72
CA ILE A 3 -10.19 3.13 13.91
C ILE A 3 -9.84 3.66 12.53
N GLU A 4 -10.68 4.53 11.98
CA GLU A 4 -10.43 5.24 10.72
C GLU A 4 -9.24 6.18 10.86
N SER A 5 -9.16 6.98 11.94
CA SER A 5 -8.00 7.87 12.16
C SER A 5 -6.69 7.10 12.37
N ILE A 6 -6.76 5.92 13.02
CA ILE A 6 -5.60 5.03 13.19
C ILE A 6 -5.17 4.46 11.84
N THR A 7 -6.12 4.01 11.02
CA THR A 7 -5.86 3.53 9.66
C THR A 7 -5.17 4.60 8.82
N ASP A 8 -5.67 5.84 8.88
CA ASP A 8 -5.12 6.97 8.13
C ASP A 8 -3.72 7.35 8.62
N ASN A 9 -3.46 7.25 9.92
CA ASN A 9 -2.12 7.47 10.48
C ASN A 9 -1.10 6.46 9.94
N TYR A 10 -1.45 5.17 9.97
CA TYR A 10 -0.59 4.10 9.45
C TYR A 10 -0.32 4.23 7.94
N LEU A 11 -1.31 4.70 7.17
CA LEU A 11 -1.15 4.90 5.72
C LEU A 11 -0.33 6.14 5.36
N PHE A 12 -0.67 7.30 5.95
CA PHE A 12 -0.26 8.60 5.42
C PHE A 12 0.66 9.41 6.33
N SER A 13 0.90 8.95 7.57
CA SER A 13 1.77 9.64 8.53
C SER A 13 2.91 8.78 9.05
N THR A 14 2.95 7.52 8.62
CA THR A 14 4.00 6.56 8.97
C THR A 14 4.90 6.35 7.74
N SER A 15 6.21 6.15 7.90
CA SER A 15 7.07 5.75 6.77
C SER A 15 6.83 4.28 6.39
N PRO A 16 7.20 3.82 5.17
CA PRO A 16 7.08 2.40 4.82
C PRO A 16 7.82 1.47 5.79
N SER A 17 9.03 1.84 6.22
CA SER A 17 9.81 1.05 7.17
C SER A 17 9.22 1.01 8.58
N GLN A 18 8.55 2.08 9.01
CA GLN A 18 7.81 2.09 10.27
C GLN A 18 6.51 1.29 10.15
N PHE A 19 5.85 1.35 9.00
CA PHE A 19 4.62 0.60 8.75
C PHE A 19 4.85 -0.90 8.84
N GLU A 20 5.95 -1.43 8.28
CA GLU A 20 6.28 -2.85 8.40
C GLU A 20 6.43 -3.29 9.87
N LYS A 21 7.01 -2.45 10.74
CA LYS A 21 7.09 -2.74 12.18
C LYS A 21 5.70 -2.77 12.83
N VAL A 22 4.85 -1.80 12.52
CA VAL A 22 3.45 -1.77 13.01
C VAL A 22 2.70 -3.00 12.50
N ARG A 23 2.92 -3.38 11.24
CA ARG A 23 2.33 -4.54 10.59
C ARG A 23 2.73 -5.85 11.28
N ASP A 24 3.97 -5.97 11.74
CA ASP A 24 4.44 -7.16 12.47
C ASP A 24 3.72 -7.32 13.82
N GLU A 25 3.45 -6.20 14.50
CA GLU A 25 2.75 -6.16 15.78
C GLU A 25 1.22 -6.37 15.65
N ARG A 26 0.65 -6.02 14.48
CA ARG A 26 -0.79 -6.12 14.17
C ARG A 26 -1.70 -5.51 15.25
N PRO A 27 -1.48 -4.24 15.66
CA PRO A 27 -2.34 -3.62 16.65
C PRO A 27 -3.79 -3.57 16.16
N HIS A 28 -4.74 -3.67 17.10
CA HIS A 28 -6.17 -3.69 16.81
C HIS A 28 -6.58 -4.79 15.80
N ALA A 29 -5.97 -5.98 15.85
CA ALA A 29 -6.25 -7.07 14.91
C ALA A 29 -7.71 -7.55 14.88
N ASP A 30 -8.51 -7.26 15.92
CA ASP A 30 -9.96 -7.49 15.95
C ASP A 30 -10.73 -6.50 15.06
N LYS A 31 -10.16 -5.32 14.80
CA LYS A 31 -10.80 -4.21 14.09
C LYS A 31 -10.18 -3.91 12.73
N LEU A 32 -8.86 -4.05 12.61
CA LEU A 32 -8.11 -3.82 11.38
C LEU A 32 -7.84 -5.13 10.63
N ASP A 33 -7.92 -5.07 9.31
CA ASP A 33 -7.50 -6.15 8.44
C ASP A 33 -6.01 -6.01 8.11
N TRP A 34 -5.21 -6.96 8.60
CA TRP A 34 -3.76 -7.05 8.37
C TRP A 34 -3.39 -8.13 7.35
N SER A 35 -4.36 -8.75 6.70
CA SER A 35 -4.08 -9.71 5.63
C SER A 35 -3.53 -8.99 4.40
N SER A 36 -2.65 -9.65 3.66
CA SER A 36 -2.04 -9.13 2.44
C SER A 36 -1.67 -10.31 1.55
N ASP A 37 -1.84 -10.13 0.25
CA ASP A 37 -1.33 -11.03 -0.78
C ASP A 37 -0.09 -10.45 -1.48
N SER A 38 0.49 -9.39 -0.89
CA SER A 38 1.66 -8.67 -1.37
C SER A 38 1.48 -8.28 -2.84
N CYS A 39 2.53 -8.26 -3.65
CA CYS A 39 2.42 -7.89 -5.05
C CYS A 39 1.94 -9.05 -5.97
N SER A 40 1.00 -9.89 -5.52
CA SER A 40 0.54 -11.11 -6.22
C SER A 40 0.06 -10.91 -7.67
N TRP A 41 -0.48 -9.73 -7.98
CA TRP A 41 -1.04 -9.38 -9.30
C TRP A 41 -0.04 -8.71 -10.24
N ALA A 42 1.20 -8.48 -9.80
CA ALA A 42 2.19 -7.84 -10.62
C ALA A 42 2.79 -8.81 -11.64
N PRO A 43 3.01 -8.38 -12.90
CA PRO A 43 3.63 -9.21 -13.92
C PRO A 43 5.03 -9.60 -13.44
N ASP A 44 5.23 -10.92 -13.28
CA ASP A 44 6.48 -11.60 -12.96
C ASP A 44 7.42 -10.82 -12.04
N LYS A 45 7.27 -11.06 -10.72
CA LYS A 45 8.12 -10.58 -9.61
C LYS A 45 9.41 -9.92 -10.13
N PRO A 46 9.51 -8.59 -10.07
CA PRO A 46 10.57 -7.88 -10.76
C PRO A 46 11.91 -8.38 -10.27
N VAL A 47 12.67 -8.97 -11.19
CA VAL A 47 14.01 -9.49 -10.92
C VAL A 47 14.86 -8.29 -10.48
N GLY A 48 15.02 -8.11 -9.17
CA GLY A 48 15.95 -7.13 -8.57
C GLY A 48 15.35 -6.02 -7.69
N PHE A 49 14.03 -5.87 -7.54
CA PHE A 49 13.44 -4.85 -6.63
C PHE A 49 12.39 -5.45 -5.71
N ASP A 50 12.51 -5.18 -4.41
CA ASP A 50 11.55 -5.63 -3.40
C ASP A 50 10.49 -4.56 -3.17
N PHE A 51 9.29 -4.78 -3.72
CA PHE A 51 8.13 -3.90 -3.57
C PHE A 51 7.14 -4.39 -2.51
N ASP A 52 7.42 -5.49 -1.80
CA ASP A 52 6.49 -6.06 -0.82
C ASP A 52 6.12 -5.05 0.28
N PRO A 53 7.03 -4.22 0.85
CA PRO A 53 6.64 -3.21 1.84
C PRO A 53 5.61 -2.20 1.33
N ALA A 54 5.69 -1.80 0.05
CA ALA A 54 4.72 -0.91 -0.55
C ALA A 54 3.38 -1.63 -0.78
N CYS A 55 3.41 -2.88 -1.26
CA CYS A 55 2.21 -3.68 -1.50
C CYS A 55 1.48 -4.01 -0.20
N HIS A 56 2.19 -4.36 0.89
CA HIS A 56 1.60 -4.57 2.21
C HIS A 56 0.78 -3.37 2.68
N ARG A 57 1.33 -2.16 2.49
CA ARG A 57 0.66 -0.93 2.90
C ARG A 57 -0.52 -0.56 2.00
N HIS A 58 -0.41 -0.81 0.70
CA HIS A 58 -1.51 -0.64 -0.25
C HIS A 58 -2.69 -1.57 0.08
N ASP A 59 -2.41 -2.86 0.32
CA ASP A 59 -3.40 -3.87 0.73
C ASP A 59 -4.09 -3.48 2.03
N PHE A 60 -3.32 -3.04 3.03
CA PHE A 60 -3.85 -2.55 4.29
C PHE A 60 -4.85 -1.41 4.05
N GLY A 61 -4.51 -0.46 3.18
CA GLY A 61 -5.40 0.64 2.82
C GLY A 61 -6.67 0.17 2.17
N TYR A 62 -6.57 -0.65 1.12
CA TYR A 62 -7.72 -1.18 0.38
C TYR A 62 -8.67 -1.95 1.29
N ARG A 63 -8.15 -2.94 2.03
CA ARG A 63 -8.95 -3.83 2.87
C ARG A 63 -9.64 -3.07 3.99
N ASN A 64 -8.93 -2.17 4.66
CA ASN A 64 -9.50 -1.42 5.77
C ASN A 64 -10.49 -0.34 5.32
N TYR A 65 -10.21 0.40 4.25
CA TYR A 65 -11.18 1.37 3.73
C TYR A 65 -12.47 0.69 3.26
N LYS A 66 -12.39 -0.50 2.65
CA LYS A 66 -13.57 -1.29 2.29
C LYS A 66 -14.33 -1.76 3.52
N LYS A 67 -13.63 -2.33 4.50
CA LYS A 67 -14.22 -2.77 5.79
C LYS A 67 -14.89 -1.62 6.54
N GLN A 68 -14.36 -0.41 6.40
CA GLN A 68 -14.84 0.82 7.02
C GLN A 68 -15.89 1.56 6.16
N SER A 69 -16.38 0.96 5.07
CA SER A 69 -17.41 1.52 4.19
C SER A 69 -17.08 2.92 3.66
N ARG A 70 -15.80 3.18 3.42
CA ARG A 70 -15.29 4.48 2.95
C ARG A 70 -14.33 4.34 1.76
N PHE A 71 -14.44 3.23 1.04
CA PHE A 71 -13.69 2.98 -0.19
C PHE A 71 -14.49 3.47 -1.39
N ASP A 72 -14.09 4.62 -1.91
CA ASP A 72 -14.64 5.32 -3.07
C ASP A 72 -13.50 5.76 -4.01
N ASP A 73 -13.82 6.38 -5.15
CA ASP A 73 -12.81 6.78 -6.13
C ASP A 73 -11.76 7.75 -5.57
N THR A 74 -12.16 8.60 -4.62
CA THR A 74 -11.28 9.62 -4.00
C THR A 74 -10.28 8.97 -3.06
N SER A 75 -10.76 8.13 -2.14
CA SER A 75 -9.93 7.38 -1.19
C SER A 75 -9.06 6.35 -1.89
N LYS A 76 -9.62 5.63 -2.87
CA LYS A 76 -8.86 4.72 -3.74
C LYS A 76 -7.69 5.44 -4.40
N LYS A 77 -7.95 6.60 -5.04
CA LYS A 77 -6.88 7.40 -5.65
C LYS A 77 -5.82 7.79 -4.62
N ARG A 78 -6.22 8.23 -3.44
CA ARG A 78 -5.28 8.61 -2.37
C ARG A 78 -4.39 7.44 -1.93
N ILE A 79 -4.95 6.24 -1.82
CA ILE A 79 -4.19 5.02 -1.47
C ILE A 79 -3.24 4.63 -2.61
N ASP A 80 -3.70 4.68 -3.87
CA ASP A 80 -2.88 4.40 -5.06
C ASP A 80 -1.71 5.41 -5.18
N ASP A 81 -1.95 6.69 -4.93
CA ASP A 81 -0.92 7.73 -4.94
C ASP A 81 0.13 7.49 -3.84
N ASN A 82 -0.31 7.08 -2.64
CA ASN A 82 0.58 6.73 -1.52
C ASN A 82 1.45 5.52 -1.87
N PHE A 83 0.85 4.49 -2.47
CA PHE A 83 1.58 3.33 -2.97
C PHE A 83 2.64 3.71 -4.00
N TYR A 84 2.31 4.57 -4.97
CA TYR A 84 3.31 5.04 -5.94
C TYR A 84 4.44 5.83 -5.28
N SER A 85 4.13 6.61 -4.24
CA SER A 85 5.16 7.29 -3.45
C SER A 85 6.12 6.30 -2.79
N ASP A 86 5.61 5.20 -2.25
CA ASP A 86 6.41 4.16 -1.58
C ASP A 86 7.32 3.43 -2.54
N LEU A 87 6.77 3.03 -3.70
CA LEU A 87 7.55 2.39 -4.76
C LEU A 87 8.72 3.28 -5.20
N LYS A 88 8.46 4.57 -5.45
CA LYS A 88 9.54 5.52 -5.78
C LYS A 88 10.57 5.69 -4.66
N GLY A 89 10.12 5.62 -3.41
CA GLY A 89 10.99 5.62 -2.24
C GLY A 89 11.97 4.45 -2.25
N ILE A 90 11.46 3.25 -2.50
CA ILE A 90 12.26 2.01 -2.65
C ILE A 90 13.24 2.14 -3.82
N CYS A 91 12.83 2.78 -4.91
CA CYS A 91 13.64 2.91 -6.11
C CYS A 91 14.85 3.84 -5.95
N HIS A 92 14.87 4.76 -4.98
CA HIS A 92 15.97 5.71 -4.77
C HIS A 92 16.45 6.42 -6.06
N GLY A 93 15.52 6.75 -6.96
CA GLY A 93 15.84 7.41 -8.24
C GLY A 93 16.34 6.49 -9.36
N ASN A 94 16.46 5.18 -9.12
CA ASN A 94 16.81 4.21 -10.16
C ASN A 94 15.76 4.21 -11.28
N GLY A 95 16.22 4.45 -12.52
CA GLY A 95 15.34 4.65 -13.69
C GLY A 95 14.50 3.42 -14.05
N SER A 96 15.08 2.22 -14.06
CA SER A 96 14.34 0.99 -14.38
C SER A 96 13.35 0.63 -13.27
N CYS A 97 13.74 0.82 -12.01
CA CYS A 97 12.84 0.66 -10.87
C CYS A 97 11.65 1.63 -10.96
N ASN A 98 11.90 2.91 -11.24
CA ASN A 98 10.83 3.91 -11.35
C ASN A 98 9.88 3.64 -12.52
N ALA A 99 10.40 3.16 -13.66
CA ALA A 99 9.57 2.75 -14.79
C ALA A 99 8.64 1.58 -14.40
N LEU A 100 9.16 0.62 -13.65
CA LEU A 100 8.35 -0.48 -13.12
C LEU A 100 7.33 0.00 -12.07
N ALA A 101 7.75 0.86 -11.14
CA ALA A 101 6.86 1.47 -10.14
C ALA A 101 5.67 2.19 -10.80
N TRP A 102 5.92 2.86 -11.94
CA TRP A 102 4.88 3.48 -12.73
C TRP A 102 3.91 2.45 -13.33
N THR A 103 4.40 1.33 -13.86
CA THR A 103 3.54 0.23 -14.35
C THR A 103 2.65 -0.32 -13.24
N TYR A 104 3.19 -0.53 -12.04
CA TYR A 104 2.43 -0.98 -10.87
C TYR A 104 1.33 0.00 -10.49
N TYR A 105 1.67 1.28 -10.38
CA TYR A 105 0.70 2.33 -10.09
C TYR A 105 -0.44 2.36 -11.13
N GLN A 106 -0.10 2.30 -12.42
CA GLN A 106 -1.12 2.32 -13.48
C GLN A 106 -2.02 1.08 -13.45
N ALA A 107 -1.49 -0.09 -13.09
CA ALA A 107 -2.27 -1.31 -12.94
C ALA A 107 -3.32 -1.16 -11.81
N VAL A 108 -2.92 -0.72 -10.62
CA VAL A 108 -3.87 -0.54 -9.49
C VAL A 108 -4.87 0.59 -9.77
N ARG A 109 -4.47 1.66 -10.46
CA ARG A 109 -5.38 2.73 -10.91
C ARG A 109 -6.48 2.20 -11.82
N LYS A 110 -6.14 1.32 -12.76
CA LYS A 110 -7.05 0.81 -13.79
C LYS A 110 -7.90 -0.38 -13.35
N PHE A 111 -7.34 -1.29 -12.56
CA PHE A 111 -7.95 -2.59 -12.25
C PHE A 111 -8.25 -2.80 -10.77
N GLY A 112 -7.70 -1.97 -9.88
CA GLY A 112 -8.02 -2.05 -8.46
C GLY A 112 -9.51 -1.80 -8.25
N SER A 113 -10.13 -2.64 -7.43
CA SER A 113 -11.51 -2.50 -6.94
C SER A 113 -11.52 -2.55 -5.44
#